data_AF-A0A354F7M8-F1
#
_entry.id   AF-A0A354F7M8-F1
#
_cell.length_a   1.000
_cell.length_b   1.000
_cell.length_c   1.000
_cell.angle_alpha   90.00
_cell.angle_beta   90.00
_cell.angle_gamma   90.00
#
_symmetry.space_group_name_H-M   'P 1'
#
loop_
_entity.id
_entity.type
_entity.pdbx_description
1 polymer ?
#
loop_
_entity_poly.entity_id
_entity_poly.type
_entity_poly.pdbx_seq_one_letter_code
_entity_poly.pdbx_strand_id
1 'polypeptide(L)'
;MITAQEAATPDMDPSQLHVEVGREDGNGPIIELIAPEMGSPLKPPVPISIKFVKRAEKEIDTATFKLEYLKFITIDLTSKVKQYVTKEGIKVPEAKLPSGTHTIRLSIGDITGALTKRILTIEVL
;
A
#
# COMPACT_ATOMS: atom_id res chain seq x y z
N MET A 1 -5.77 -2.28 -14.47
CA MET A 1 -5.20 -3.55 -14.95
C MET A 1 -3.69 -3.37 -15.00
N ILE A 2 -2.93 -4.32 -14.45
CA ILE A 2 -1.47 -4.40 -14.57
C ILE A 2 -1.21 -5.53 -15.57
N THR A 3 -0.37 -5.29 -16.58
CA THR A 3 -0.16 -6.20 -17.71
C THR A 3 0.87 -7.28 -17.32
N ALA A 4 0.79 -8.46 -17.96
CA ALA A 4 1.72 -9.58 -17.71
C ALA A 4 3.22 -9.21 -17.88
N GLN A 5 3.51 -8.16 -18.64
CA GLN A 5 4.88 -7.67 -18.85
C GLN A 5 5.40 -6.86 -17.64
N GLU A 6 4.51 -6.15 -16.92
CA GLU A 6 4.81 -5.51 -15.64
C GLU A 6 4.92 -6.56 -14.49
N ALA A 7 4.56 -7.82 -14.75
CA ALA A 7 4.69 -8.93 -13.80
C ALA A 7 6.07 -9.61 -13.83
N ALA A 8 6.81 -9.51 -14.94
CA ALA A 8 8.02 -10.29 -15.19
C ALA A 8 9.34 -9.64 -14.72
N THR A 9 9.29 -8.40 -14.23
CA THR A 9 10.47 -7.74 -13.67
C THR A 9 10.84 -8.35 -12.31
N PRO A 10 12.13 -8.62 -12.05
CA PRO A 10 12.58 -9.24 -10.81
C PRO A 10 12.21 -8.37 -9.60
N ASP A 11 11.81 -9.03 -8.52
CA ASP A 11 11.47 -8.38 -7.26
C ASP A 11 12.68 -7.61 -6.71
N MET A 12 12.40 -6.48 -6.08
CA MET A 12 13.43 -5.67 -5.41
C MET A 12 13.91 -6.45 -4.16
N ASP A 13 15.22 -6.56 -3.98
CA ASP A 13 15.79 -7.31 -2.85
C ASP A 13 15.33 -6.67 -1.51
N PRO A 14 14.60 -7.39 -0.64
CA PRO A 14 14.00 -6.81 0.56
C PRO A 14 15.05 -6.34 1.57
N SER A 15 16.29 -6.80 1.44
CA SER A 15 17.44 -6.37 2.24
C SER A 15 17.94 -4.95 1.89
N GLN A 16 17.58 -4.42 0.71
CA GLN A 16 17.87 -3.04 0.32
C GLN A 16 16.80 -2.03 0.76
N LEU A 17 15.68 -2.50 1.32
CA LEU A 17 14.65 -1.65 1.89
C LEU A 17 15.02 -1.35 3.36
N HIS A 18 15.41 -0.10 3.66
CA HIS A 18 15.58 0.38 5.05
C HIS A 18 14.28 0.35 5.89
N VAL A 19 13.17 -0.14 5.34
CA VAL A 19 11.89 -0.32 6.02
C VAL A 19 11.53 -1.79 5.95
N GLU A 20 11.51 -2.45 7.11
CA GLU A 20 11.08 -3.85 7.22
C GLU A 20 9.64 -4.00 6.72
N VAL A 21 9.41 -5.00 5.86
CA VAL A 21 8.08 -5.33 5.34
C VAL A 21 7.11 -5.56 6.52
N GLY A 22 5.99 -4.84 6.51
CA GLY A 22 4.98 -4.90 7.57
C GLY A 22 5.14 -3.87 8.70
N ARG A 23 6.31 -3.19 8.83
CA ARG A 23 6.48 -2.10 9.80
C ARG A 23 6.05 -0.75 9.23
N GLU A 24 5.47 0.06 10.11
CA GLU A 24 5.18 1.46 9.84
C GLU A 24 6.40 2.30 10.21
N ASP A 25 6.83 3.14 9.28
CA ASP A 25 7.94 4.07 9.47
C ASP A 25 7.40 5.50 9.40
N GLY A 26 7.40 6.20 10.55
CA GLY A 26 7.02 7.61 10.61
C GLY A 26 6.15 8.01 11.81
N ASN A 27 5.95 9.32 11.92
CA ASN A 27 5.20 9.97 13.00
C ASN A 27 3.86 10.57 12.54
N GLY A 28 3.43 10.24 11.32
CA GLY A 28 2.15 10.67 10.76
C GLY A 28 0.98 9.77 11.19
N PRO A 29 -0.11 9.73 10.38
CA PRO A 29 -1.24 8.83 10.59
C PRO A 29 -0.82 7.36 10.63
N ILE A 30 -1.53 6.56 11.43
CA ILE A 30 -1.34 5.11 11.50
C ILE A 30 -2.09 4.47 10.30
N ILE A 31 -1.43 3.53 9.64
CA ILE A 31 -1.96 2.82 8.46
C ILE A 31 -2.31 1.40 8.89
N GLU A 32 -3.54 1.11 9.23
CA GLU A 32 -3.97 -0.24 9.62
C GLU A 32 -4.43 -1.05 8.41
N LEU A 33 -3.83 -2.21 8.17
CA LEU A 33 -4.32 -3.15 7.18
C LEU A 33 -5.46 -3.98 7.79
N ILE A 34 -6.68 -3.79 7.26
CA ILE A 34 -7.88 -4.52 7.70
C ILE A 34 -8.05 -5.79 6.85
N ALA A 35 -7.77 -5.71 5.55
CA ALA A 35 -7.80 -6.83 4.63
C ALA A 35 -6.84 -6.56 3.45
N PRO A 36 -6.25 -7.61 2.85
CA PRO A 36 -6.35 -9.02 3.22
C PRO A 36 -5.52 -9.36 4.47
N GLU A 37 -5.81 -10.50 5.12
CA GLU A 37 -4.91 -11.04 6.15
C GLU A 37 -3.58 -11.43 5.50
N MET A 38 -2.49 -10.90 6.06
CA MET A 38 -1.14 -11.21 5.58
C MET A 38 -0.70 -12.58 6.08
N GLY A 39 -0.02 -13.34 5.23
CA GLY A 39 0.54 -14.64 5.59
C GLY A 39 -0.23 -15.86 5.06
N SER A 40 -1.28 -15.65 4.27
CA SER A 40 -1.91 -16.72 3.50
C SER A 40 -2.02 -16.35 2.02
N PRO A 41 -1.91 -17.33 1.10
CA PRO A 41 -2.07 -17.08 -0.31
C PRO A 41 -3.49 -16.64 -0.65
N LEU A 42 -3.62 -15.52 -1.36
CA LEU A 42 -4.91 -14.92 -1.69
C LEU A 42 -5.34 -15.30 -3.10
N LYS A 43 -6.64 -15.52 -3.30
CA LYS A 43 -7.23 -15.74 -4.63
C LYS A 43 -7.94 -14.46 -5.10
N PRO A 44 -7.79 -14.07 -6.37
CA PRO A 44 -8.51 -12.91 -6.91
C PRO A 44 -10.03 -13.20 -7.01
N PRO A 45 -10.90 -12.18 -6.81
CA PRO A 45 -10.59 -10.79 -6.45
C PRO A 45 -10.17 -10.65 -4.98
N VAL A 46 -9.08 -9.91 -4.74
CA VAL A 46 -8.55 -9.68 -3.39
C VAL A 46 -9.18 -8.41 -2.81
N PRO A 47 -9.91 -8.48 -1.69
CA PRO A 47 -10.41 -7.30 -1.02
C PRO A 47 -9.26 -6.61 -0.29
N ILE A 48 -8.96 -5.37 -0.66
CA ILE A 48 -7.97 -4.54 0.02
C ILE A 48 -8.72 -3.48 0.83
N SER A 49 -8.61 -3.56 2.14
CA SER A 49 -9.16 -2.58 3.07
C SER A 49 -8.07 -2.11 4.00
N ILE A 50 -7.79 -0.81 3.95
CA ILE A 50 -6.77 -0.15 4.76
C ILE A 50 -7.48 0.99 5.48
N LYS A 51 -7.31 1.09 6.78
CA LYS A 51 -7.87 2.15 7.60
C LYS A 51 -6.77 3.14 7.97
N PHE A 52 -7.08 4.42 7.88
CA PHE A 52 -6.19 5.46 8.37
C PHE A 52 -6.68 5.92 9.74
N VAL A 53 -5.80 5.86 10.72
CA VAL A 53 -6.09 6.34 12.08
C VAL A 53 -5.22 7.55 12.35
N LYS A 54 -5.87 8.68 12.65
CA LYS A 54 -5.15 9.91 12.98
C LYS A 54 -4.31 9.69 14.24
N ARG A 55 -3.09 10.21 14.22
CA ARG A 55 -2.23 10.25 15.39
C ARG A 55 -2.46 11.58 16.10
N ALA A 56 -2.94 11.54 17.34
CA ALA A 56 -3.37 12.70 18.11
C ALA A 56 -4.51 13.51 17.43
N GLU A 57 -4.60 14.81 17.70
CA GLU A 57 -5.63 15.71 17.16
C GLU A 57 -5.29 16.24 15.75
N LYS A 58 -4.35 15.61 15.05
CA LYS A 58 -3.95 16.02 13.69
C LYS A 58 -4.87 15.41 12.64
N GLU A 59 -5.39 16.24 11.73
CA GLU A 59 -6.21 15.73 10.62
C GLU A 59 -5.37 15.06 9.54
N ILE A 60 -5.89 13.96 9.00
CA ILE A 60 -5.26 13.21 7.91
C ILE A 60 -5.41 14.01 6.62
N ASP A 61 -4.30 14.23 5.92
CA ASP A 61 -4.30 14.91 4.64
C ASP A 61 -4.23 13.91 3.50
N THR A 62 -5.39 13.58 2.93
CA THR A 62 -5.49 12.68 1.77
C THR A 62 -4.73 13.15 0.54
N ALA A 63 -4.36 14.44 0.45
CA ALA A 63 -3.56 14.96 -0.67
C ALA A 63 -2.10 14.46 -0.63
N THR A 64 -1.60 14.11 0.56
CA THR A 64 -0.25 13.53 0.74
C THR A 64 -0.18 12.03 0.44
N PHE A 65 -1.32 11.40 0.16
CA PHE A 65 -1.39 9.97 -0.10
C PHE A 65 -0.57 9.59 -1.33
N LYS A 66 0.26 8.56 -1.19
CA LYS A 66 0.99 7.91 -2.28
C LYS A 66 0.89 6.40 -2.18
N LEU A 67 0.68 5.76 -3.33
CA LEU A 67 0.74 4.32 -3.49
C LEU A 67 1.74 4.00 -4.59
N GLU A 68 2.80 3.30 -4.22
CA GLU A 68 3.87 2.92 -5.13
C GLU A 68 4.01 1.42 -5.15
N TYR A 69 4.03 0.85 -6.34
CA TYR A 69 4.28 -0.57 -6.53
C TYR A 69 5.77 -0.81 -6.71
N LEU A 70 6.38 -1.44 -5.71
CA LEU A 70 7.82 -1.70 -5.65
C LEU A 70 8.13 -2.98 -6.43
N LYS A 71 8.43 -2.80 -7.71
CA LYS A 71 9.09 -3.80 -8.56
C LYS A 71 10.48 -3.31 -8.96
N PHE A 72 11.16 -4.03 -9.84
CA PHE A 72 12.39 -3.54 -10.49
C PHE A 72 12.28 -2.09 -10.97
N ILE A 73 11.10 -1.72 -11.49
CA ILE A 73 10.74 -0.32 -11.76
C ILE A 73 9.60 0.03 -10.81
N THR A 74 9.80 1.04 -9.96
CA THR A 74 8.75 1.55 -9.09
C THR A 74 7.66 2.21 -9.93
N ILE A 75 6.43 1.69 -9.84
CA ILE A 75 5.27 2.22 -10.58
C ILE A 75 4.40 3.00 -9.60
N ASP A 76 4.16 4.30 -9.87
CA ASP A 76 3.18 5.08 -9.12
C ASP A 76 1.75 4.64 -9.49
N LEU A 77 1.03 4.10 -8.51
CA LEU A 77 -0.37 3.71 -8.63
C LEU A 77 -1.32 4.72 -7.97
N THR A 78 -0.78 5.81 -7.40
CA THR A 78 -1.53 6.84 -6.68
C THR A 78 -2.73 7.31 -7.49
N SER A 79 -2.53 7.63 -8.78
CA SER A 79 -3.60 8.09 -9.67
C SER A 79 -4.72 7.06 -9.88
N LYS A 80 -4.42 5.75 -9.86
CA LYS A 80 -5.42 4.69 -10.08
C LYS A 80 -6.28 4.47 -8.84
N VAL A 81 -5.68 4.58 -7.65
CA VAL A 81 -6.38 4.33 -6.38
C VAL A 81 -6.99 5.57 -5.75
N LYS A 82 -6.63 6.78 -6.22
CA LYS A 82 -7.10 8.06 -5.67
C LYS A 82 -8.63 8.15 -5.48
N GLN A 83 -9.39 7.52 -6.37
CA GLN A 83 -10.86 7.46 -6.30
C GLN A 83 -11.39 6.65 -5.09
N TYR A 84 -10.59 5.75 -4.52
CA TYR A 84 -10.92 4.91 -3.38
C TYR A 84 -10.33 5.42 -2.06
N VAL A 85 -9.52 6.50 -2.11
CA VAL A 85 -8.84 7.08 -0.94
C VAL A 85 -9.77 8.07 -0.26
N THR A 86 -9.96 7.88 1.04
CA THR A 86 -10.77 8.76 1.90
C THR A 86 -9.99 9.07 3.18
N LYS A 87 -10.48 10.03 3.98
CA LYS A 87 -9.90 10.30 5.31
C LYS A 87 -9.96 9.09 6.24
N GLU A 88 -10.92 8.19 6.05
CA GLU A 88 -11.08 6.99 6.88
C GLU A 88 -10.15 5.85 6.44
N GLY A 89 -9.69 5.86 5.19
CA GLY A 89 -8.93 4.75 4.64
C GLY A 89 -9.10 4.57 3.14
N ILE A 90 -8.72 3.38 2.68
CA ILE A 90 -8.86 2.89 1.32
C ILE A 90 -9.68 1.62 1.35
N LYS A 91 -10.68 1.54 0.48
CA LYS A 91 -11.48 0.33 0.28
C LYS A 91 -11.53 -0.02 -1.20
N VAL A 92 -10.83 -1.08 -1.57
CA VAL A 92 -10.85 -1.66 -2.92
C VAL A 92 -11.50 -3.04 -2.80
N PRO A 93 -12.79 -3.19 -3.14
CA PRO A 93 -13.50 -4.45 -2.98
C PRO A 93 -12.99 -5.55 -3.92
N GLU A 94 -12.56 -5.17 -5.13
CA GLU A 94 -12.13 -6.12 -6.16
C GLU A 94 -10.79 -5.69 -6.77
N ALA A 95 -9.70 -5.81 -6.00
CA ALA A 95 -8.37 -5.57 -6.54
C ALA A 95 -8.00 -6.73 -7.48
N LYS A 96 -7.91 -6.43 -8.78
CA LYS A 96 -7.36 -7.35 -9.79
C LYS A 96 -5.83 -7.31 -9.74
N LEU A 97 -5.28 -8.04 -8.79
CA LEU A 97 -3.85 -8.37 -8.72
C LEU A 97 -3.63 -9.67 -9.51
N PRO A 98 -2.67 -9.73 -10.45
CA PRO A 98 -2.30 -10.98 -11.09
C PRO A 98 -1.67 -11.95 -10.06
N SER A 99 -1.47 -13.21 -10.41
CA SER A 99 -0.73 -14.12 -9.53
C SER A 99 0.75 -13.74 -9.45
N GLY A 100 1.33 -13.87 -8.25
CA GLY A 100 2.70 -13.49 -7.92
C GLY A 100 2.82 -12.71 -6.61
N THR A 101 4.04 -12.23 -6.35
CA THR A 101 4.37 -11.43 -5.18
C THR A 101 4.25 -9.94 -5.50
N HIS A 102 3.52 -9.21 -4.68
CA HIS A 102 3.27 -7.79 -4.86
C HIS A 102 3.74 -7.00 -3.65
N THR A 103 4.91 -6.37 -3.76
CA THR A 103 5.41 -5.42 -2.76
C THR A 103 4.91 -4.02 -3.07
N ILE A 104 4.13 -3.43 -2.17
CA ILE A 104 3.48 -2.14 -2.32
C ILE A 104 3.91 -1.24 -1.17
N ARG A 105 4.31 -0.01 -1.48
CA ARG A 105 4.59 1.03 -0.49
C ARG A 105 3.42 2.01 -0.45
N LEU A 106 2.79 2.09 0.71
CA LEU A 106 1.87 3.15 1.05
C LEU A 106 2.60 4.27 1.77
N SER A 107 2.19 5.50 1.51
CA SER A 107 2.58 6.67 2.29
C SER A 107 1.38 7.58 2.48
N ILE A 108 1.17 8.06 3.70
CA ILE A 108 0.14 9.03 4.03
C ILE A 108 0.67 9.97 5.10
N GLY A 109 0.29 11.24 5.00
CA GLY A 109 0.61 12.27 5.97
C GLY A 109 -0.62 12.99 6.51
N ASP A 110 -0.35 13.84 7.48
CA ASP A 110 -1.33 14.73 8.09
C ASP A 110 -1.07 16.19 7.72
N ILE A 111 -2.02 17.07 8.06
CA ILE A 111 -1.97 18.50 7.75
C ILE A 111 -0.77 19.23 8.37
N THR A 112 -0.04 18.62 9.32
CA THR A 112 1.16 19.20 9.93
C THR A 112 2.45 18.83 9.19
N GLY A 113 2.35 18.00 8.15
CA GLY A 113 3.48 17.53 7.33
C GLY A 113 4.18 16.28 7.87
N ALA A 114 3.68 15.68 8.96
CA ALA A 114 4.17 14.38 9.40
C ALA A 114 3.64 13.27 8.47
N LEU A 115 4.48 12.28 8.19
CA LEU A 115 4.24 11.25 7.19
C LEU A 115 4.56 9.88 7.78
N THR A 116 3.78 8.88 7.38
CA THR A 116 3.96 7.47 7.69
C THR A 116 4.06 6.69 6.39
N LYS A 117 5.01 5.77 6.33
CA LYS A 117 5.21 4.83 5.24
C LYS A 117 4.96 3.42 5.74
N ARG A 118 4.29 2.60 4.94
CA ARG A 118 4.10 1.18 5.24
C ARG A 118 4.34 0.37 3.98
N ILE A 119 5.17 -0.66 4.09
CA ILE A 119 5.40 -1.61 3.00
C ILE A 119 4.59 -2.86 3.27
N LEU A 120 3.82 -3.28 2.27
CA LEU A 120 2.98 -4.47 2.30
C LEU A 120 3.44 -5.42 1.20
N THR A 121 3.61 -6.69 1.51
CA THR A 121 3.86 -7.73 0.51
C THR A 121 2.65 -8.65 0.46
N ILE A 122 2.02 -8.74 -0.71
CA ILE A 122 0.82 -9.52 -0.96
C ILE A 122 1.20 -10.66 -1.91
N GLU A 123 0.96 -11.90 -1.49
CA GLU A 123 1.16 -13.07 -2.33
C GLU A 123 -0.20 -13.56 -2.87
N VAL A 124 -0.31 -13.63 -4.19
CA VAL A 124 -1.53 -14.06 -4.90
C VAL A 124 -1.21 -15.33 -5.68
N LEU A 125 -2.02 -16.39 -5.51
CA LEU A 125 -1.90 -17.66 -6.23
C LEU A 125 -2.71 -17.69 -7.53
#